data_AF-A0A7S0BQ66-F1
#
_entry.id   AF-A0A7S0BQ66-F1
#
_cell.length_a   1.000
_cell.length_b   1.000
_cell.length_c   1.000
_cell.angle_alpha   90.00
_cell.angle_beta   90.00
_cell.angle_gamma   90.00
#
_symmetry.space_group_name_H-M   'P 1'
#
loop_
_entity.id
_entity.type
_entity.pdbx_description
1 polymer ?
#
loop_
_entity_poly.entity_id
_entity_poly.type
_entity_poly.pdbx_seq_one_letter_code
_entity_poly.pdbx_strand_id
1 'polypeptide(L)'
;SLSDTPECKSFMHLHLGFDSTGLDDLLCHYIHVFDWNKGIDAEGNVVLISIPSVLDPHLAPEGRHVLHAYTPASEPYDEWAGFKKGSQEYLARKEERAGVIWNALEATVPDIRSRVDLEMIG
;
A
#
# COMPACT_ATOMS: atom_id res chain seq x y z
N SER A 1 -21.99 -20.24 14.45
CA SER A 1 -20.71 -20.99 14.47
C SER A 1 -19.63 -20.10 13.86
N LEU A 2 -18.34 -20.29 14.16
CA LEU A 2 -17.25 -19.58 13.46
C LEU A 2 -17.32 -19.79 11.93
N SER A 3 -18.00 -20.85 11.47
CA SER A 3 -18.28 -21.15 10.07
C SER A 3 -19.33 -20.25 9.40
N ASP A 4 -20.06 -19.41 10.16
CA ASP A 4 -21.12 -18.55 9.63
C ASP A 4 -20.68 -17.07 9.52
N THR A 5 -19.44 -16.76 9.91
CA THR A 5 -18.87 -15.41 9.80
C THR A 5 -18.39 -15.19 8.36
N PRO A 6 -18.82 -14.11 7.67
CA PRO A 6 -18.35 -13.79 6.33
C PRO A 6 -16.83 -13.65 6.28
N GLU A 7 -16.21 -14.12 5.20
CA GLU A 7 -14.78 -13.93 4.97
C GLU A 7 -14.46 -12.42 4.82
N CYS A 8 -13.30 -12.02 5.35
CA CYS A 8 -12.80 -10.67 5.11
C CYS A 8 -12.50 -10.48 3.62
N LYS A 9 -12.76 -9.26 3.14
CA LYS A 9 -12.33 -8.81 1.81
C LYS A 9 -10.81 -8.84 1.69
N SER A 10 -10.31 -8.79 0.45
CA SER A 10 -8.89 -8.90 0.15
C SER A 10 -8.12 -7.62 0.49
N PHE A 11 -6.79 -7.72 0.49
CA PHE A 11 -5.84 -6.63 0.68
C PHE A 11 -5.02 -6.47 -0.59
N MET A 12 -4.72 -5.23 -0.97
CA MET A 12 -3.61 -4.92 -1.88
C MET A 12 -2.42 -4.46 -1.06
N HIS A 13 -1.21 -4.90 -1.42
CA HIS A 13 0.02 -4.51 -0.73
C HIS A 13 1.02 -3.89 -1.69
N LEU A 14 1.80 -2.93 -1.19
CA LEU A 14 2.93 -2.34 -1.88
C LEU A 14 4.11 -2.27 -0.91
N HIS A 15 5.26 -2.80 -1.31
CA HIS A 15 6.51 -2.67 -0.56
C HIS A 15 7.51 -1.88 -1.39
N LEU A 16 8.10 -0.85 -0.80
CA LEU A 16 9.10 -0.02 -1.47
C LEU A 16 10.39 0.07 -0.65
N GLY A 17 11.53 0.07 -1.35
CA GLY A 17 12.78 0.65 -0.86
C GLY A 17 13.02 1.97 -1.58
N PHE A 18 13.33 3.05 -0.85
CA PHE A 18 13.42 4.39 -1.44
C PHE A 18 14.45 5.29 -0.77
N ASP A 19 14.88 6.34 -1.49
CA ASP A 19 15.76 7.41 -1.01
C ASP A 19 15.14 8.21 0.15
N SER A 20 15.82 8.19 1.30
CA SER A 20 15.40 8.94 2.49
C SER A 20 15.97 10.37 2.56
N THR A 21 16.72 10.81 1.55
CA THR A 21 17.38 12.14 1.56
C THR A 21 16.38 13.28 1.74
N GLY A 22 16.52 14.05 2.81
CA GLY A 22 15.68 15.20 3.12
C GLY A 22 14.30 14.85 3.70
N LEU A 23 14.12 13.61 4.19
CA LEU A 23 12.88 13.12 4.77
C LEU A 23 13.00 12.89 6.30
N ASP A 24 13.73 13.76 6.99
CA ASP A 24 14.08 13.60 8.41
C ASP A 24 12.86 13.65 9.36
N ASP A 25 11.75 14.26 8.93
CA ASP A 25 10.52 14.42 9.71
C ASP A 25 9.46 13.32 9.42
N LEU A 26 9.83 12.26 8.68
CA LEU A 26 8.91 11.14 8.44
C LEU A 26 8.50 10.45 9.75
N LEU A 27 7.25 10.04 9.80
CA LEU A 27 6.70 9.22 10.86
C LEU A 27 6.69 7.76 10.45
N CYS A 28 6.75 6.87 11.43
CA CYS A 28 6.68 5.44 11.18
C CYS A 28 5.34 5.00 10.57
N HIS A 29 4.24 5.71 10.86
CA HIS A 29 2.91 5.30 10.44
C HIS A 29 2.07 6.46 9.95
N TYR A 30 1.38 6.25 8.83
CA TYR A 30 0.36 7.13 8.30
C TYR A 30 -0.91 6.34 8.00
N ILE A 31 -2.05 6.99 8.17
CA ILE A 31 -3.35 6.50 7.71
C ILE A 31 -3.92 7.60 6.83
N HIS A 32 -4.13 7.28 5.56
CA HIS A 32 -4.75 8.17 4.61
C HIS A 32 -6.23 7.78 4.43
N VAL A 33 -7.13 8.76 4.56
CA VAL A 33 -8.57 8.60 4.31
C VAL A 33 -8.94 9.57 3.20
N PHE A 34 -9.33 9.07 2.03
CA PHE A 34 -9.59 9.91 0.86
C PHE A 34 -10.89 10.71 0.97
N ASP A 35 -11.95 10.09 1.50
CA ASP A 35 -13.26 10.72 1.68
C ASP A 35 -13.93 10.24 2.97
N TRP A 36 -14.04 11.14 3.94
CA TRP A 36 -14.67 10.86 5.24
C TRP A 36 -16.18 10.56 5.12
N ASN A 37 -16.84 10.91 4.02
CA ASN A 37 -18.27 10.67 3.84
C ASN A 37 -18.58 9.25 3.32
N LYS A 38 -17.60 8.52 2.77
CA LYS A 38 -17.80 7.18 2.20
C LYS A 38 -17.76 6.05 3.22
N GLY A 39 -17.27 6.30 4.43
CA GLY A 39 -16.98 5.27 5.43
C GLY A 39 -15.60 4.66 5.24
N ILE A 40 -15.02 4.13 6.33
CA ILE A 40 -13.65 3.59 6.33
C ILE A 40 -13.52 2.22 5.64
N ASP A 41 -14.63 1.53 5.44
CA ASP A 41 -14.75 0.22 4.80
C ASP A 41 -15.02 0.30 3.29
N ALA A 42 -15.20 1.52 2.78
CA ALA A 42 -15.34 1.76 1.35
C ALA A 42 -14.05 1.37 0.61
N GLU A 43 -14.24 0.72 -0.55
CA GLU A 43 -13.16 0.21 -1.38
C GLU A 43 -12.12 1.31 -1.70
N GLY A 44 -10.86 1.05 -1.37
CA GLY A 44 -9.74 1.96 -1.64
C GLY A 44 -9.80 3.29 -0.89
N ASN A 45 -10.76 3.50 0.02
CA ASN A 45 -10.89 4.79 0.71
C ASN A 45 -9.84 5.01 1.80
N VAL A 46 -9.30 3.92 2.35
CA VAL A 46 -8.29 3.96 3.41
C VAL A 46 -7.03 3.25 2.96
N VAL A 47 -5.88 3.88 3.19
CA VAL A 47 -4.56 3.28 2.99
C VAL A 47 -3.74 3.46 4.26
N LEU A 48 -3.14 2.38 4.75
CA LEU A 48 -2.15 2.43 5.81
C LEU A 48 -0.76 2.38 5.19
N ILE A 49 0.15 3.20 5.70
CA ILE A 49 1.56 3.25 5.30
C ILE A 49 2.40 3.04 6.56
N SER A 50 3.31 2.07 6.52
CA SER A 50 4.26 1.79 7.60
C SER A 50 5.69 1.91 7.06
N ILE A 51 6.52 2.73 7.71
CA ILE A 51 7.93 2.97 7.38
C ILE A 51 8.78 2.61 8.60
N PRO A 52 8.96 1.33 8.91
CA PRO A 52 9.58 0.89 10.16
C PRO A 52 11.05 1.33 10.30
N SER A 53 11.75 1.58 9.18
CA SER A 53 13.13 2.07 9.18
C SER A 53 13.29 3.48 9.74
N VAL A 54 12.20 4.23 9.94
CA VAL A 54 12.19 5.48 10.70
C VAL A 54 12.51 5.23 12.17
N LEU A 55 12.04 4.10 12.74
CA LEU A 55 12.28 3.74 14.15
C LEU A 55 13.57 2.94 14.33
N ASP A 56 13.90 2.08 13.36
CA ASP A 56 15.12 1.27 13.36
C ASP A 56 15.82 1.37 12.01
N PRO A 57 16.84 2.23 11.87
CA PRO A 57 17.59 2.41 10.63
C PRO A 57 18.27 1.13 10.12
N HIS A 58 18.49 0.11 10.96
CA HIS A 58 19.10 -1.15 10.52
C HIS A 58 18.18 -2.02 9.65
N LEU A 59 16.89 -1.68 9.55
CA LEU A 59 15.94 -2.35 8.69
C LEU A 59 16.08 -1.99 7.20
N ALA A 60 16.90 -0.98 6.88
CA ALA A 60 17.20 -0.56 5.52
C ALA A 60 18.70 -0.25 5.35
N PRO A 61 19.22 -0.25 4.11
CA PRO A 61 20.55 0.28 3.83
C PRO A 61 20.69 1.75 4.25
N GLU A 62 21.93 2.20 4.47
CA GLU A 62 22.21 3.62 4.77
C GLU A 62 21.66 4.55 3.69
N GLY A 63 21.02 5.66 4.11
CA GLY A 63 20.38 6.62 3.22
C GLY A 63 19.08 6.13 2.57
N ARG A 64 18.56 4.98 2.99
CA ARG A 64 17.32 4.40 2.47
C ARG A 64 16.29 4.16 3.56
N HIS A 65 15.04 4.12 3.13
CA HIS A 65 13.93 3.62 3.94
C HIS A 65 13.23 2.47 3.24
N VAL A 66 12.61 1.61 4.04
CA VAL A 66 11.69 0.56 3.58
C VAL A 66 10.29 0.91 4.06
N LEU A 67 9.29 0.75 3.19
CA LEU A 67 7.90 0.89 3.56
C LEU A 67 7.06 -0.30 3.12
N HIS A 68 5.98 -0.52 3.87
CA HIS A 68 4.87 -1.40 3.52
C HIS A 68 3.58 -0.59 3.59
N ALA A 69 2.83 -0.54 2.49
CA ALA A 69 1.55 0.14 2.42
C ALA A 69 0.46 -0.80 1.89
N TYR A 70 -0.77 -0.65 2.39
CA TYR A 70 -1.86 -1.55 2.04
C TYR A 70 -3.27 -0.95 2.24
N THR A 71 -4.24 -1.51 1.52
CA THR A 71 -5.67 -1.25 1.74
C THR A 71 -6.24 -2.25 2.77
N PRO A 72 -6.95 -1.80 3.83
CA PRO A 72 -7.35 -2.67 4.93
C PRO A 72 -8.63 -3.45 4.61
N ALA A 73 -8.49 -4.64 4.03
CA ALA A 73 -9.61 -5.55 3.75
C ALA A 73 -10.81 -4.83 3.07
N SER A 74 -10.53 -4.02 2.05
CA SER A 74 -11.55 -3.28 1.31
C SER A 74 -11.66 -3.72 -0.14
N GLU A 75 -10.78 -4.61 -0.60
CA GLU A 75 -10.72 -5.03 -2.01
C GLU A 75 -11.76 -6.12 -2.30
N PRO A 76 -12.61 -5.94 -3.33
CA PRO A 76 -13.59 -6.95 -3.72
C PRO A 76 -12.89 -8.19 -4.30
N TYR A 77 -13.11 -9.36 -3.68
CA TYR A 77 -12.51 -10.61 -4.12
C TYR A 77 -13.01 -11.07 -5.49
N ASP A 78 -14.31 -10.90 -5.75
CA ASP A 78 -14.98 -11.37 -6.97
C ASP A 78 -14.39 -10.76 -8.25
N GLU A 79 -13.80 -9.55 -8.16
CA GLU A 79 -13.14 -8.91 -9.29
C GLU A 79 -11.89 -9.68 -9.77
N TRP A 80 -11.27 -10.46 -8.89
CA TRP A 80 -10.06 -11.24 -9.21
C TRP A 80 -10.38 -12.60 -9.82
N ALA A 81 -11.61 -13.11 -9.67
CA ALA A 81 -12.01 -14.44 -10.11
C ALA A 81 -11.88 -14.65 -11.63
N GLY A 82 -11.97 -13.57 -12.40
CA GLY A 82 -11.82 -13.59 -13.87
C GLY A 82 -10.36 -13.65 -14.36
N PHE A 83 -9.37 -13.47 -13.49
CA PHE A 83 -7.97 -13.37 -13.88
C PHE A 83 -7.19 -14.65 -13.54
N LYS A 84 -6.39 -15.12 -14.51
CA LYS A 84 -5.44 -16.20 -14.26
C LYS A 84 -4.22 -15.63 -13.54
N LYS A 85 -3.91 -16.13 -12.34
CA LYS A 85 -2.74 -15.72 -11.57
C LYS A 85 -1.46 -15.75 -12.43
N GLY A 86 -0.73 -14.64 -12.42
CA GLY A 86 0.52 -14.47 -13.17
C GLY A 86 0.34 -14.20 -14.67
N SER A 87 -0.89 -14.07 -15.19
CA SER A 87 -1.10 -13.56 -16.55
C SER A 87 -0.77 -12.07 -16.64
N GLN A 88 -0.54 -11.57 -17.85
CA GLN A 88 -0.26 -10.15 -18.05
C GLN A 88 -1.45 -9.28 -17.61
N GLU A 89 -2.68 -9.73 -17.85
CA GLU A 89 -3.89 -9.03 -17.43
C GLU A 89 -4.02 -8.99 -15.90
N TYR A 90 -3.66 -10.07 -15.21
CA TYR A 90 -3.63 -10.11 -13.74
C TYR A 90 -2.62 -9.10 -13.18
N LEU A 91 -1.41 -9.05 -13.76
CA LEU A 91 -0.36 -8.13 -13.33
C LEU A 91 -0.74 -6.67 -13.62
N ALA A 92 -1.29 -6.38 -14.80
CA ALA A 92 -1.78 -5.04 -15.15
C ALA A 92 -2.91 -4.60 -14.20
N ARG A 93 -3.83 -5.50 -13.83
CA ARG A 93 -4.86 -5.20 -12.83
C ARG A 93 -4.26 -4.91 -11.46
N LYS A 94 -3.23 -5.65 -11.03
CA LYS A 94 -2.51 -5.36 -9.77
C LYS A 94 -1.88 -3.97 -9.78
N GLU A 95 -1.25 -3.58 -10.89
CA GLU A 95 -0.67 -2.24 -11.04
C GLU A 95 -1.74 -1.14 -10.97
N GLU A 96 -2.85 -1.31 -11.69
CA GLU A 96 -4.00 -0.39 -11.64
C GLU A 96 -4.52 -0.24 -10.21
N ARG A 97 -4.75 -1.36 -9.51
CA ARG A 97 -5.25 -1.37 -8.14
C ARG A 97 -4.25 -0.78 -7.14
N ALA A 98 -2.95 -0.96 -7.35
CA ALA A 98 -1.92 -0.31 -6.54
C ALA A 98 -1.93 1.22 -6.67
N GLY A 99 -2.57 1.78 -7.71
CA GLY A 99 -2.68 3.22 -7.92
C GLY A 99 -3.28 3.98 -6.72
N VAL A 100 -4.23 3.38 -6.00
CA VAL A 100 -4.80 4.01 -4.80
C VAL A 100 -3.77 4.15 -3.67
N ILE A 101 -2.89 3.15 -3.51
CA ILE A 101 -1.81 3.17 -2.53
C ILE A 101 -0.79 4.23 -2.93
N TRP A 102 -0.47 4.33 -4.23
CA TRP A 102 0.41 5.37 -4.75
C TRP A 102 -0.09 6.78 -4.48
N ASN A 103 -1.39 7.05 -4.67
CA ASN A 103 -1.96 8.36 -4.39
C ASN A 103 -1.78 8.75 -2.90
N ALA A 104 -1.94 7.79 -1.98
CA ALA A 104 -1.72 8.02 -0.56
C ALA A 104 -0.23 8.23 -0.23
N LEU A 105 0.66 7.52 -0.90
CA LEU A 105 2.11 7.70 -0.77
C LEU A 105 2.54 9.07 -1.27
N GLU A 106 2.05 9.54 -2.43
CA GLU A 106 2.33 10.87 -2.97
C GLU A 106 1.76 11.99 -2.08
N ALA A 107 0.64 11.77 -1.42
CA ALA A 107 0.13 12.71 -0.41
C ALA A 107 1.05 12.80 0.83
N THR A 108 1.86 11.77 1.10
CA THR A 108 2.79 11.70 2.24
C THR A 108 4.19 12.17 1.86
N VAL A 109 4.69 11.74 0.71
CA VAL A 109 5.99 12.09 0.12
C VAL A 109 5.75 12.41 -1.37
N PRO A 110 5.59 13.70 -1.74
CA PRO A 110 5.13 14.11 -3.07
C PRO A 110 5.92 13.58 -4.27
N ASP A 111 7.22 13.34 -4.11
CA ASP A 111 8.13 12.88 -5.15
C ASP A 111 8.53 11.41 -4.98
N ILE A 112 7.83 10.64 -4.15
CA ILE A 112 8.15 9.24 -3.79
C ILE A 112 8.45 8.35 -4.99
N ARG A 113 7.71 8.50 -6.10
CA ARG A 113 7.92 7.70 -7.32
C ARG A 113 9.33 7.85 -7.88
N SER A 114 9.93 9.03 -7.78
CA SER A 114 11.30 9.29 -8.25
C SER A 114 12.38 8.81 -7.30
N ARG A 115 12.00 8.47 -6.05
CA ARG A 115 12.90 8.02 -4.98
C ARG A 115 13.01 6.49 -4.91
N VAL A 116 12.14 5.75 -5.59
CA VAL A 116 12.05 4.29 -5.47
C VAL A 116 13.23 3.61 -6.15
N ASP A 117 13.96 2.79 -5.38
CA ASP A 117 15.00 1.89 -5.89
C ASP A 117 14.45 0.47 -6.13
N LEU A 118 13.45 0.06 -5.34
CA LEU A 118 12.85 -1.27 -5.39
C LEU A 118 11.34 -1.20 -5.16
N GLU A 119 10.56 -1.89 -5.99
CA GLU A 119 9.11 -1.99 -5.89
C GLU A 119 8.67 -3.47 -5.87
N MET A 120 7.73 -3.82 -4.99
CA MET A 120 7.03 -5.10 -5.02
C MET A 120 5.54 -4.92 -4.72
N ILE A 121 4.71 -5.17 -5.74
CA ILE A 121 3.24 -5.17 -5.61
C ILE A 121 2.77 -6.58 -5.22
N GLY A 122 2.04 -6.67 -4.10
CA GLY A 122 1.48 -7.90 -3.50
C GLY A 122 0.07 -8.19 -3.95
#